data_AF-A0A2W2C8M1-F1
#
_entry.id   AF-A0A2W2C8M1-F1
#
_cell.length_a   1.000
_cell.length_b   1.000
_cell.length_c   1.000
_cell.angle_alpha   90.00
_cell.angle_beta   90.00
_cell.angle_gamma   90.00
#
_symmetry.space_group_name_H-M   'P 1'
#
loop_
_entity.id
_entity.type
_entity.pdbx_description
1 polymer ?
#
loop_
_entity_poly.entity_id
_entity_poly.type
_entity_poly.pdbx_seq_one_letter_code
_entity_poly.pdbx_strand_id
1 'polypeptide(L)'
;MPKQRKVGNLLALAVLSALTQRPMHPYEIATTLRSWGKDQDMEIKWGSFYTVIRNMERHGLIAAVESVRAGRRPERTVYRITEAGRAELVDWARELVTTPQPEHPRFRAGLSVLAVLHPDEAAALLRQRLELLEEGIRAGRDALAEHLRQIPRLFLVESEYDLAIREAEAAWVRSLLAELTAGTYPGLDQWRAFHETGELPPELTDLGEGGSATQ
;
A
#
# COMPACT_ATOMS: atom_id res chain seq x y z
N MET A 1 13.43 -7.46 16.18
CA MET A 1 12.14 -6.80 16.45
C MET A 1 12.23 -5.38 15.92
N PRO A 2 11.19 -4.87 15.22
CA PRO A 2 11.20 -3.50 14.70
C PRO A 2 11.39 -2.51 15.85
N LYS A 3 12.23 -1.50 15.64
CA LYS A 3 12.52 -0.49 16.67
C LYS A 3 11.25 0.32 16.90
N GLN A 4 10.77 0.43 18.14
CA GLN A 4 9.59 1.24 18.42
C GLN A 4 9.90 2.73 18.18
N ARG A 5 9.44 3.26 17.05
CA ARG A 5 9.65 4.66 16.65
C ARG A 5 8.79 5.60 17.49
N LYS A 6 9.35 6.76 17.86
CA LYS A 6 8.64 7.79 18.65
C LYS A 6 7.46 8.38 17.88
N VAL A 7 7.57 8.43 16.55
CA VAL A 7 6.48 8.79 15.61
C VAL A 7 6.49 7.79 14.46
N GLY A 8 5.73 6.70 14.60
CA GLY A 8 5.79 5.54 13.70
C GLY A 8 4.79 5.51 12.55
N ASN A 9 4.19 6.65 12.15
CA ASN A 9 3.30 6.69 10.99
C ASN A 9 4.04 7.13 9.72
N LEU A 10 3.71 6.54 8.57
CA LEU A 10 4.37 6.82 7.28
C LEU A 10 4.31 8.30 6.87
N LEU A 11 3.29 9.04 7.29
CA LEU A 11 3.25 10.48 7.04
C LEU A 11 4.43 11.23 7.71
N ALA A 12 4.92 10.78 8.87
CA ALA A 12 6.12 11.35 9.47
C ALA A 12 7.38 11.10 8.62
N LEU A 13 7.53 9.90 8.04
CA LEU A 13 8.60 9.59 7.10
C LEU A 13 8.56 10.51 5.87
N ALA A 14 7.37 10.71 5.31
CA ALA A 14 7.16 11.61 4.18
C ALA A 14 7.54 13.06 4.54
N VAL A 15 7.10 13.55 5.70
CA VAL A 15 7.45 14.90 6.19
C VAL A 15 8.96 15.06 6.35
N LEU A 16 9.67 14.08 6.93
CA LEU A 16 11.13 14.11 7.04
C LEU A 16 11.77 14.22 5.67
N SER A 17 11.33 13.39 4.71
CA SER A 17 11.82 13.42 3.33
C SER A 17 11.64 14.80 2.70
N ALA A 18 10.46 15.42 2.83
CA ALA A 18 10.18 16.75 2.27
C ALA A 18 11.11 17.83 2.85
N LEU A 19 11.32 17.80 4.17
CA LEU A 19 12.14 18.78 4.89
C LEU A 19 13.64 18.61 4.69
N THR A 20 14.11 17.53 4.04
CA THR A 20 15.52 17.42 3.64
C THR A 20 15.91 18.44 2.57
N GLN A 21 14.94 18.85 1.72
CA GLN A 21 15.18 19.81 0.63
C GLN A 21 15.37 21.23 1.15
N ARG A 22 14.47 21.68 2.03
CA ARG A 22 14.48 23.03 2.61
C ARG A 22 13.55 23.11 3.81
N PRO A 23 13.71 24.13 4.66
CA PRO A 23 12.68 24.49 5.63
C PRO A 23 11.36 24.83 4.93
N MET A 24 10.25 24.37 5.48
CA MET A 24 8.91 24.55 4.92
C MET A 24 7.86 24.85 5.99
N HIS A 25 6.89 25.68 5.64
CA HIS A 25 5.67 25.82 6.45
C HIS A 25 4.82 24.54 6.30
N PRO A 26 4.03 24.11 7.31
CA PRO A 26 3.20 22.88 7.22
C PRO A 26 2.32 22.80 5.98
N TYR A 27 1.75 23.92 5.54
CA TYR A 27 1.01 23.98 4.27
C TYR A 27 1.88 23.63 3.04
N GLU A 28 3.10 24.16 2.97
CA GLU A 28 4.03 23.87 1.86
C GLU A 28 4.49 22.42 1.89
N ILE A 29 4.69 21.84 3.07
CA ILE A 29 4.99 20.40 3.22
C ILE A 29 3.84 19.58 2.62
N ALA A 30 2.60 19.87 3.01
CA ALA A 30 1.43 19.16 2.48
C ALA A 30 1.30 19.29 0.96
N THR A 31 1.49 20.50 0.42
CA THR A 31 1.48 20.73 -1.04
C THR A 31 2.61 19.97 -1.74
N THR A 32 3.82 19.98 -1.20
CA THR A 32 4.99 19.28 -1.76
C THR A 32 4.74 17.78 -1.81
N LEU A 33 4.27 17.19 -0.69
CA LEU A 33 3.99 15.76 -0.61
C LEU A 33 2.90 15.31 -1.59
N ARG A 34 1.85 16.12 -1.80
CA ARG A 34 0.83 15.86 -2.83
C ARG A 34 1.39 15.98 -4.23
N SER A 35 2.24 16.97 -4.50
CA SER A 35 2.85 17.14 -5.83
C SER A 35 3.76 15.99 -6.23
N TRP A 36 4.30 15.26 -5.25
CA TRP A 36 5.11 14.07 -5.46
C TRP A 36 4.28 12.78 -5.58
N GLY A 37 2.95 12.86 -5.49
CA GLY A 37 2.09 11.68 -5.48
C GLY A 37 2.35 10.75 -4.29
N LYS A 38 2.95 11.23 -3.19
CA LYS A 38 3.29 10.37 -2.03
C LYS A 38 2.05 9.81 -1.32
N ASP A 39 0.87 10.37 -1.58
CA ASP A 39 -0.41 9.82 -1.16
C ASP A 39 -0.88 8.62 -2.01
N GLN A 40 -0.25 8.37 -3.16
CA GLN A 40 -0.40 7.13 -3.93
C GLN A 40 0.51 6.02 -3.39
N ASP A 41 1.74 6.36 -3.01
CA ASP A 41 2.75 5.40 -2.52
C ASP A 41 2.59 5.05 -1.03
N MET A 42 1.96 5.94 -0.24
CA MET A 42 1.89 5.83 1.21
C MET A 42 0.45 6.10 1.65
N GLU A 43 -0.11 5.27 2.53
CA GLU A 43 -1.45 5.47 3.09
C GLU A 43 -1.47 6.69 4.05
N ILE A 44 -1.46 7.90 3.48
CA ILE A 44 -1.36 9.16 4.22
C ILE A 44 -2.75 9.58 4.70
N LYS A 45 -2.95 9.50 6.02
CA LYS A 45 -4.13 10.05 6.69
C LYS A 45 -3.96 11.54 6.98
N TRP A 46 -4.28 12.38 6.00
CA TRP A 46 -4.14 13.85 6.08
C TRP A 46 -4.82 14.49 7.31
N GLY A 47 -5.92 13.91 7.81
CA GLY A 47 -6.58 14.39 9.03
C GLY A 47 -5.68 14.40 10.28
N SER A 48 -4.60 13.60 10.28
CA SER A 48 -3.63 13.56 11.37
C SER A 48 -2.43 14.50 11.17
N PHE A 49 -2.32 15.19 10.03
CA PHE A 49 -1.10 15.88 9.60
C PHE A 49 -0.53 16.85 10.64
N TYR A 50 -1.34 17.79 11.13
CA TYR A 50 -0.88 18.75 12.12
C TYR A 50 -0.52 18.10 13.47
N THR A 51 -1.20 17.01 13.84
CA THR A 51 -0.85 16.22 15.02
C THR A 51 0.50 15.53 14.84
N VAL A 52 0.79 15.02 13.64
CA VAL A 52 2.09 14.44 13.30
C VAL A 52 3.19 15.50 13.38
N ILE A 53 3.00 16.69 12.79
CA ILE A 53 3.97 17.80 12.89
C ILE A 53 4.29 18.14 14.35
N ARG A 54 3.26 18.36 15.19
CA ARG A 54 3.47 18.66 16.62
C ARG A 54 4.23 17.53 17.34
N ASN A 55 3.93 16.27 17.03
CA ASN A 55 4.62 15.13 17.62
C ASN A 55 6.09 15.05 17.18
N MET A 56 6.37 15.31 15.90
CA MET A 56 7.73 15.32 15.37
C MET A 56 8.57 16.42 16.00
N GLU A 57 8.00 17.61 16.21
CA GLU A 57 8.66 18.71 16.92
C GLU A 57 8.92 18.35 18.39
N ARG A 58 7.89 17.86 19.10
CA ARG A 58 8.00 17.42 20.49
C ARG A 58 9.10 16.37 20.70
N HIS A 59 9.29 15.48 19.73
CA HIS A 59 10.33 14.44 19.77
C HIS A 59 11.66 14.88 19.13
N GLY A 60 11.80 16.16 18.76
CA GLY A 60 13.03 16.73 18.25
C GLY A 60 13.45 16.25 16.87
N LEU A 61 12.54 15.65 16.08
CA LEU A 61 12.81 15.23 14.70
C LEU A 61 12.78 16.42 13.73
N ILE A 62 12.00 17.45 14.07
CA ILE A 62 11.94 18.73 13.38
C ILE A 62 12.04 19.85 14.42
N ALA A 63 12.41 21.04 13.98
CA ALA A 63 12.47 22.22 14.83
C ALA A 63 11.90 23.43 14.09
N ALA A 64 11.17 24.29 14.82
CA ALA A 64 10.77 25.59 14.32
C ALA A 64 12.01 26.45 14.01
N VAL A 65 11.97 27.14 12.87
CA VAL A 65 12.89 28.22 12.50
C VAL A 65 12.10 29.51 12.66
N GLU A 66 12.57 30.43 13.50
CA GLU A 66 11.87 31.71 13.71
C GLU A 66 11.68 32.45 12.38
N SER A 67 10.48 32.99 12.22
CA SER A 67 9.91 33.47 10.97
C SER A 67 10.71 34.63 10.34
N VAL A 68 10.92 34.57 9.02
CA VAL A 68 11.26 35.75 8.22
C VAL A 68 10.02 36.66 8.21
N ARG A 69 10.07 37.80 8.91
CA ARG A 69 9.00 38.82 8.85
C ARG A 69 8.84 39.32 7.41
N ALA A 70 7.71 39.03 6.79
CA ALA A 70 7.23 39.69 5.58
C ALA A 70 5.88 40.39 5.87
N GLY A 71 5.95 41.57 6.48
CA GLY A 71 4.81 42.50 6.59
C GLY A 71 3.67 42.10 7.55
N ARG A 72 2.43 42.45 7.19
CA ARG A 72 1.19 42.42 8.01
C ARG A 72 0.46 41.07 8.10
N ARG A 73 1.10 39.94 7.75
CA ARG A 73 0.47 38.60 7.80
C ARG A 73 0.81 37.88 9.11
N PRO A 74 -0.07 37.00 9.64
CA PRO A 74 0.19 36.24 10.86
C PRO A 74 1.48 35.42 10.74
N GLU A 75 2.19 35.27 11.86
CA GLU A 75 3.42 34.49 11.95
C GLU A 75 3.20 33.09 11.37
N ARG A 76 4.03 32.72 10.39
CA ARG A 76 4.03 31.39 9.78
C ARG A 76 5.26 30.64 10.29
N THR A 77 5.06 29.70 11.22
CA THR A 77 6.13 28.85 11.73
C THR A 77 6.62 27.93 10.61
N VAL A 78 7.89 28.06 10.25
CA VAL A 78 8.56 27.20 9.28
C VAL A 78 9.31 26.14 10.06
N TYR A 79 9.28 24.89 9.61
CA TYR A 79 10.01 23.80 10.24
C TYR A 79 11.22 23.40 9.40
N ARG A 80 12.30 23.01 10.07
CA ARG A 80 13.46 22.33 9.47
C ARG A 80 13.63 20.94 10.08
N ILE A 81 14.16 20.00 9.30
CA ILE A 81 14.61 18.71 9.84
C ILE A 81 15.83 18.91 10.75
N THR A 82 15.88 18.19 11.87
CA THR A 82 17.04 18.18 12.78
C THR A 82 18.02 17.06 12.41
N GLU A 83 19.18 17.00 13.06
CA GLU A 83 20.11 15.88 12.87
C GLU A 83 19.49 14.54 13.30
N ALA A 84 18.75 14.55 14.43
CA ALA A 84 17.99 13.37 14.86
C ALA A 84 16.93 12.96 13.83
N GLY A 85 16.24 13.92 13.20
CA GLY A 85 15.30 13.65 12.11
C GLY A 85 15.95 13.05 10.87
N ARG A 86 17.16 13.50 10.50
CA ARG A 86 17.92 12.93 9.37
C ARG A 86 18.35 11.49 9.65
N ALA A 87 18.87 11.23 10.85
CA ALA A 87 19.22 9.88 11.27
C ALA A 87 17.99 8.96 11.27
N GLU A 88 16.86 9.44 11.80
CA GLU A 88 15.60 8.69 11.83
C GLU A 88 15.09 8.36 10.42
N LEU A 89 15.16 9.29 9.47
CA LEU A 89 14.79 9.08 8.06
C LEU A 89 15.60 7.94 7.43
N VAL A 90 16.93 7.97 7.58
CA VAL A 90 17.84 6.97 7.01
C VAL A 90 17.63 5.61 7.67
N ASP A 91 17.52 5.57 9.00
CA ASP A 91 17.27 4.34 9.74
C ASP A 91 15.92 3.71 9.37
N TRP A 92 14.92 4.54 9.09
CA TRP A 92 13.60 4.04 8.65
C TRP A 92 13.60 3.52 7.23
N ALA A 93 14.23 4.22 6.30
CA ALA A 93 14.40 3.72 4.94
C ALA A 93 15.14 2.36 4.95
N ARG A 94 16.20 2.21 5.76
CA ARG A 94 16.92 0.94 5.91
C ARG A 94 16.02 -0.18 6.44
N GLU A 95 15.23 0.11 7.47
CA GLU A 95 14.30 -0.87 8.05
C GLU A 95 13.27 -1.34 7.03
N LEU A 96 12.61 -0.42 6.32
CA LEU A 96 11.56 -0.74 5.34
C LEU A 96 12.09 -1.55 4.17
N VAL A 97 13.30 -1.27 3.70
CA VAL A 97 13.92 -2.03 2.60
C VAL A 97 14.43 -3.40 3.05
N THR A 98 14.88 -3.54 4.30
CA THR A 98 15.52 -4.77 4.78
C THR A 98 14.52 -5.79 5.33
N THR A 99 13.46 -5.33 5.99
CA THR A 99 12.56 -6.20 6.75
C THR A 99 11.22 -6.30 6.04
N PRO A 100 10.90 -7.45 5.40
CA PRO A 100 9.58 -7.67 4.83
C PRO A 100 8.53 -7.55 5.93
N GLN A 101 7.53 -6.71 5.70
CA GLN A 101 6.34 -6.63 6.55
C GLN A 101 5.19 -7.31 5.83
N PRO A 102 4.30 -8.02 6.56
CA PRO A 102 3.10 -8.58 5.94
C PRO A 102 2.27 -7.46 5.30
N GLU A 103 2.18 -7.48 3.98
CA GLU A 103 1.19 -6.69 3.27
C GLU A 103 -0.14 -7.45 3.25
N HIS A 104 -1.23 -6.73 3.49
CA HIS A 104 -2.58 -7.30 3.45
C HIS A 104 -3.41 -6.62 2.34
N PRO A 105 -3.15 -6.95 1.05
CA PRO A 105 -3.95 -6.41 -0.04
C PRO A 105 -5.43 -6.75 0.14
N ARG A 106 -6.33 -5.81 -0.16
CA ARG A 106 -7.78 -6.04 -0.10
C ARG A 106 -8.22 -7.20 -0.98
N PHE A 107 -7.54 -7.43 -2.09
CA PHE A 107 -7.82 -8.56 -2.97
C PHE A 107 -7.61 -9.90 -2.26
N ARG A 108 -6.58 -10.04 -1.42
CA ARG A 108 -6.37 -11.24 -0.59
C ARG A 108 -7.53 -11.47 0.39
N ALA A 109 -8.10 -10.41 0.96
CA ALA A 109 -9.29 -10.53 1.79
C ALA A 109 -10.49 -11.03 0.96
N GLY A 110 -10.68 -10.50 -0.26
CA GLY A 110 -11.70 -11.00 -1.19
C GLY A 110 -11.52 -12.49 -1.53
N LEU A 111 -10.28 -12.91 -1.80
CA LEU A 111 -9.96 -14.33 -2.05
C LEU A 111 -10.27 -15.22 -0.83
N SER A 112 -10.04 -14.73 0.39
CA SER A 112 -10.29 -15.50 1.62
C SER A 112 -11.77 -15.84 1.85
N VAL A 113 -12.68 -15.11 1.19
CA VAL A 113 -14.13 -15.31 1.26
C VAL A 113 -14.72 -15.63 -0.12
N LEU A 114 -13.88 -15.99 -1.10
CA LEU A 114 -14.31 -16.18 -2.50
C LEU A 114 -15.40 -17.25 -2.64
N ALA A 115 -15.36 -18.27 -1.78
CA ALA A 115 -16.32 -19.37 -1.77
C ALA A 115 -17.78 -18.94 -1.48
N VAL A 116 -18.00 -17.70 -1.01
CA VAL A 116 -19.34 -17.11 -0.87
C VAL A 116 -20.01 -16.86 -2.23
N LEU A 117 -19.24 -16.76 -3.30
CA LEU A 117 -19.75 -16.61 -4.67
C LEU A 117 -19.95 -17.97 -5.32
N HIS A 118 -20.89 -18.05 -6.27
CA HIS A 118 -20.97 -19.19 -7.17
C HIS A 118 -19.70 -19.27 -8.05
N PRO A 119 -19.14 -20.45 -8.35
CA PRO A 119 -17.88 -20.57 -9.10
C PRO A 119 -17.88 -19.85 -10.46
N ASP A 120 -19.00 -19.87 -11.19
CA ASP A 120 -19.11 -19.16 -12.47
C ASP A 120 -19.09 -17.63 -12.31
N GLU A 121 -19.72 -17.13 -11.24
CA GLU A 121 -19.70 -15.70 -10.92
C GLU A 121 -18.27 -15.28 -10.51
N ALA A 122 -17.61 -16.07 -9.66
CA ALA A 122 -16.22 -15.86 -9.29
C ALA A 122 -15.32 -15.83 -10.53
N ALA A 123 -15.47 -16.76 -11.46
CA ALA A 123 -14.71 -16.79 -12.71
C ALA A 123 -14.99 -15.56 -13.59
N ALA A 124 -16.24 -15.11 -13.69
CA ALA A 124 -16.60 -13.89 -14.43
C ALA A 124 -15.96 -12.63 -13.82
N LEU A 125 -16.02 -12.47 -12.50
CA LEU A 125 -15.41 -11.33 -11.79
C LEU A 125 -13.89 -11.34 -11.85
N LEU A 126 -13.26 -12.53 -11.77
CA LEU A 126 -11.81 -12.68 -11.95
C LEU A 126 -11.38 -12.32 -13.38
N ARG A 127 -12.19 -12.65 -14.39
CA ARG A 127 -11.95 -12.24 -15.78
C ARG A 127 -12.01 -10.71 -15.93
N GLN A 128 -13.04 -10.07 -15.38
CA GLN A 128 -13.14 -8.60 -15.38
C GLN A 128 -11.95 -7.96 -14.65
N ARG A 129 -11.53 -8.53 -13.51
CA ARG A 129 -10.33 -8.06 -12.80
C ARG A 129 -9.08 -8.18 -13.66
N LEU A 130 -8.90 -9.30 -14.36
CA LEU A 130 -7.75 -9.53 -15.22
C LEU A 130 -7.67 -8.48 -16.35
N GLU A 131 -8.79 -8.15 -16.99
CA GLU A 131 -8.87 -7.11 -18.02
C GLU A 131 -8.40 -5.75 -17.49
N LEU A 132 -8.87 -5.35 -16.31
CA LEU A 132 -8.47 -4.11 -15.64
C LEU A 132 -6.98 -4.10 -15.26
N LEU A 133 -6.45 -5.23 -14.78
CA LEU A 133 -5.02 -5.37 -14.47
C LEU A 133 -4.18 -5.22 -15.73
N GLU A 134 -4.55 -5.89 -16.83
CA GLU A 134 -3.82 -5.83 -18.09
C GLU A 134 -3.84 -4.43 -18.71
N GLU A 135 -4.96 -3.71 -18.60
CA GLU A 135 -5.04 -2.29 -18.98
C GLU A 135 -4.11 -1.43 -18.13
N GLY A 136 -4.15 -1.59 -16.81
CA GLY A 136 -3.26 -0.87 -15.89
C GLY A 136 -1.77 -1.17 -16.14
N ILE A 137 -1.42 -2.42 -16.46
CA ILE A 137 -0.05 -2.84 -16.80
C ILE A 137 0.43 -2.15 -18.08
N ARG A 138 -0.41 -2.11 -19.13
CA ARG A 138 -0.07 -1.41 -20.39
C ARG A 138 0.18 0.07 -20.13
N ALA A 139 -0.78 0.74 -19.49
CA ALA A 139 -0.67 2.17 -19.17
C ALA A 139 0.54 2.48 -18.27
N GLY A 140 0.81 1.62 -17.28
CA GLY A 140 1.96 1.75 -16.38
C GLY A 140 3.30 1.59 -17.09
N ARG A 141 3.42 0.64 -18.02
CA ARG A 141 4.63 0.47 -18.85
C ARG A 141 4.89 1.70 -19.72
N ASP A 142 3.85 2.21 -20.38
CA ASP A 142 3.98 3.38 -21.24
C ASP A 142 4.40 4.63 -20.44
N ALA A 143 3.77 4.85 -19.28
CA ALA A 143 4.11 5.95 -18.38
C ALA A 143 5.53 5.85 -17.83
N LEU A 144 5.95 4.67 -17.39
CA LEU A 144 7.31 4.43 -16.90
C LEU A 144 8.36 4.68 -17.99
N ALA A 145 8.09 4.22 -19.22
CA ALA A 145 8.99 4.44 -20.36
C ALA A 145 9.11 5.92 -20.75
N GLU A 146 8.03 6.71 -20.63
CA GLU A 146 8.09 8.17 -20.77
C GLU A 146 8.93 8.82 -19.67
N HIS A 147 8.63 8.53 -18.41
CA HIS A 147 9.34 9.15 -17.28
C HIS A 147 10.84 8.84 -17.29
N LEU A 148 11.25 7.62 -17.68
CA LEU A 148 12.66 7.24 -17.78
C LEU A 148 13.46 8.10 -18.79
N ARG A 149 12.80 8.82 -19.70
CA ARG A 149 13.47 9.77 -20.61
C ARG A 149 13.90 11.07 -19.93
N GLN A 150 13.27 11.42 -18.81
CA GLN A 150 13.39 12.73 -18.16
C GLN A 150 13.87 12.65 -16.71
N ILE A 151 13.60 11.54 -16.05
CA ILE A 151 13.80 11.33 -14.61
C ILE A 151 14.80 10.19 -14.42
N PRO A 152 15.85 10.36 -13.60
CA PRO A 152 16.76 9.26 -13.26
C PRO A 152 16.01 8.08 -12.65
N ARG A 153 16.35 6.86 -13.09
CA ARG A 153 15.71 5.60 -12.67
C ARG A 153 15.54 5.46 -11.15
N LEU A 154 16.49 5.97 -10.37
CA LEU A 154 16.42 5.92 -8.90
C LEU A 154 15.13 6.50 -8.32
N PHE A 155 14.52 7.48 -8.99
CA PHE A 155 13.26 8.11 -8.57
C PHE A 155 12.01 7.45 -9.17
N LEU A 156 12.17 6.30 -9.83
CA LEU A 156 11.11 5.52 -10.46
C LEU A 156 11.14 4.06 -10.01
N VAL A 157 11.98 3.70 -9.04
CA VAL A 157 12.15 2.32 -8.55
C VAL A 157 10.88 1.79 -7.91
N GLU A 158 10.11 2.66 -7.26
CA GLU A 158 8.79 2.34 -6.73
C GLU A 158 7.82 2.00 -7.85
N SER A 159 7.83 2.74 -8.96
CA SER A 159 6.96 2.47 -10.13
C SER A 159 7.33 1.17 -10.84
N GLU A 160 8.62 0.83 -10.91
CA GLU A 160 9.11 -0.46 -11.40
C GLU A 160 8.59 -1.63 -10.54
N TYR A 161 8.71 -1.50 -9.21
CA TYR A 161 8.20 -2.50 -8.26
C TYR A 161 6.69 -2.68 -8.40
N ASP A 162 5.97 -1.57 -8.44
CA ASP A 162 4.51 -1.51 -8.58
C ASP A 162 4.01 -2.22 -9.84
N LEU A 163 4.73 -2.04 -10.96
CA LEU A 163 4.43 -2.72 -12.21
C LEU A 163 4.69 -4.22 -12.09
N ALA A 164 5.82 -4.62 -11.51
CA ALA A 164 6.17 -6.03 -11.32
C ALA A 164 5.14 -6.77 -10.45
N ILE A 165 4.63 -6.14 -9.38
CA ILE A 165 3.59 -6.72 -8.53
C ILE A 165 2.27 -6.88 -9.29
N ARG A 166 1.86 -5.88 -10.08
CA ARG A 166 0.64 -5.98 -10.91
C ARG A 166 0.74 -7.09 -11.95
N GLU A 167 1.90 -7.23 -12.58
CA GLU A 167 2.18 -8.31 -13.55
C GLU A 167 2.12 -9.69 -12.89
N ALA A 168 2.71 -9.83 -11.70
CA ALA A 168 2.65 -11.06 -10.93
C ALA A 168 1.20 -11.40 -10.53
N GLU A 169 0.41 -10.41 -10.09
CA GLU A 169 -1.00 -10.61 -9.77
C GLU A 169 -1.79 -11.04 -11.01
N ALA A 170 -1.62 -10.37 -12.15
CA ALA A 170 -2.30 -10.73 -13.40
C ALA A 170 -1.93 -12.15 -13.86
N ALA A 171 -0.67 -12.55 -13.73
CA ALA A 171 -0.22 -13.91 -14.03
C ALA A 171 -0.91 -14.95 -13.14
N TRP A 172 -0.99 -14.67 -11.83
CA TRP A 172 -1.65 -15.54 -10.87
C TRP A 172 -3.17 -15.65 -11.13
N VAL A 173 -3.86 -14.52 -11.32
CA VAL A 173 -5.30 -14.49 -11.62
C VAL A 173 -5.60 -15.24 -12.92
N ARG A 174 -4.76 -15.09 -13.94
CA ARG A 174 -4.89 -15.81 -15.21
C ARG A 174 -4.78 -17.33 -15.01
N SER A 175 -3.85 -17.79 -14.17
CA SER A 175 -3.71 -19.23 -13.86
C SER A 175 -4.95 -19.77 -13.16
N LEU A 176 -5.42 -19.10 -12.11
CA LEU A 176 -6.62 -19.51 -11.38
C LEU A 176 -7.85 -19.53 -12.29
N LEU A 177 -8.03 -18.49 -13.11
CA LEU A 177 -9.14 -18.42 -14.06
C LEU A 177 -9.09 -19.56 -15.09
N ALA A 178 -7.90 -19.96 -15.53
CA ALA A 178 -7.74 -21.10 -16.44
C ALA A 178 -8.22 -22.40 -15.78
N GLU A 179 -7.86 -22.64 -14.52
CA GLU A 179 -8.31 -23.83 -13.78
C GLU A 179 -9.84 -23.84 -13.59
N LEU A 180 -10.43 -22.70 -13.20
CA LEU A 180 -11.88 -22.57 -13.01
C LEU A 180 -12.65 -22.74 -14.33
N THR A 181 -12.14 -22.16 -15.42
CA THR A 181 -12.80 -22.23 -16.73
C THR A 181 -12.65 -23.60 -17.38
N ALA A 182 -11.51 -24.27 -17.19
CA ALA A 182 -11.25 -25.60 -17.72
C ALA A 182 -11.89 -26.72 -16.88
N GLY A 183 -12.43 -26.40 -15.70
CA GLY A 183 -12.99 -27.39 -14.78
C GLY A 183 -11.93 -28.23 -14.06
N THR A 184 -10.66 -27.82 -14.08
CA THR A 184 -9.56 -28.58 -13.47
C THR A 184 -9.28 -28.17 -12.02
N TYR A 185 -9.96 -27.13 -11.52
CA TYR A 185 -9.83 -26.70 -10.14
C TYR A 185 -10.37 -27.79 -9.18
N PRO A 186 -9.55 -28.30 -8.24
CA PRO A 186 -10.00 -29.31 -7.29
C PRO A 186 -11.15 -28.79 -6.42
N GLY A 187 -12.24 -29.55 -6.32
CA GLY A 187 -13.39 -29.13 -5.51
C GLY A 187 -14.42 -28.28 -6.27
N LEU A 188 -14.24 -28.04 -7.58
CA LEU A 188 -15.11 -27.12 -8.33
C LEU A 188 -16.57 -27.61 -8.41
N ASP A 189 -16.78 -28.90 -8.68
CA ASP A 189 -18.12 -29.48 -8.77
C ASP A 189 -18.82 -29.46 -7.40
N GLN A 190 -18.07 -29.73 -6.32
CA GLN A 190 -18.56 -29.62 -4.95
C GLN A 190 -18.96 -28.19 -4.61
N TRP A 191 -18.11 -27.21 -4.96
CA TRP A 191 -18.39 -25.80 -4.76
C TRP A 191 -19.65 -25.37 -5.52
N ARG A 192 -19.80 -25.81 -6.77
CA ARG A 192 -20.99 -25.56 -7.60
C ARG A 192 -22.24 -26.18 -6.97
N ALA A 193 -22.20 -27.46 -6.63
CA ALA A 193 -23.32 -28.19 -6.03
C ALA A 193 -23.78 -27.54 -4.71
N PHE A 194 -22.85 -27.08 -3.87
CA PHE A 194 -23.19 -26.38 -2.63
C PHE A 194 -24.03 -25.12 -2.89
N HIS A 195 -23.70 -24.33 -3.91
CA HIS A 195 -24.48 -23.13 -4.25
C HIS A 195 -25.80 -23.43 -4.94
N GLU A 196 -25.87 -24.51 -5.72
CA GLU A 196 -27.09 -24.91 -6.44
C GLU A 196 -28.11 -25.63 -5.53
N THR A 197 -27.63 -26.38 -4.52
CA THR A 197 -28.47 -27.26 -3.70
C THR A 197 -28.52 -26.88 -2.22
N GLY A 198 -27.54 -26.13 -1.72
CA GLY A 198 -27.37 -25.82 -0.30
C GLY A 198 -26.73 -26.95 0.54
N GLU A 199 -26.39 -28.08 -0.06
CA GLU A 199 -25.78 -29.22 0.64
C GLU A 199 -24.26 -29.08 0.72
N LEU A 200 -23.71 -29.16 1.93
CA LEU A 200 -22.27 -29.16 2.13
C LEU A 200 -21.66 -30.48 1.64
N PRO A 201 -20.53 -30.45 0.91
CA PRO A 201 -19.78 -31.64 0.54
C PRO A 201 -19.42 -32.46 1.79
N PRO A 202 -19.56 -33.80 1.78
CA PRO A 202 -19.29 -34.65 2.94
C PRO A 202 -17.91 -34.38 3.58
N GLU A 203 -16.90 -34.05 2.76
CA GLU A 203 -15.53 -33.77 3.22
C GLU A 203 -15.42 -32.48 4.06
N LEU A 204 -16.30 -31.50 3.84
CA LEU A 204 -16.37 -30.27 4.64
C LEU A 204 -17.24 -30.44 5.89
N THR A 205 -18.22 -31.34 5.85
CA THR A 205 -19.06 -31.69 6.99
C THR A 205 -18.24 -32.36 8.10
N ASP A 206 -17.30 -33.25 7.74
CA ASP A 206 -16.40 -33.93 8.69
C ASP A 206 -15.39 -32.98 9.37
N LEU A 207 -14.97 -31.90 8.71
CA LEU A 207 -14.07 -30.90 9.29
C LEU A 207 -14.73 -30.08 10.41
N GLY A 208 -16.07 -29.93 10.37
CA GLY A 208 -16.84 -29.27 11.42
C GLY A 208 -16.96 -30.10 12.70
N GLU A 209 -16.96 -31.43 12.60
CA GLU A 209 -17.09 -32.33 13.75
C GLU A 209 -15.74 -32.60 14.44
N GLY A 210 -14.63 -32.61 13.69
CA GLY A 210 -13.27 -32.83 14.22
C GLY A 210 -12.63 -31.65 14.97
N GLY A 211 -13.20 -30.44 14.90
CA GLY A 211 -12.67 -29.23 15.54
C GLY A 211 -12.99 -29.08 17.03
N SER A 212 -13.74 -30.01 17.62
CA SER A 212 -14.19 -29.96 19.01
C SER A 212 -13.47 -30.97 19.92
N ALA A 213 -12.18 -31.23 19.69
CA ALA A 213 -11.35 -31.93 20.65
C ALA A 213 -9.89 -31.49 20.53
N THR A 214 -9.47 -30.54 21.36
CA THR A 214 -8.30 -30.65 22.26
C THR A 214 -8.25 -29.37 23.11
N GLN A 215 -8.19 -29.58 24.43
CA GLN A 215 -8.04 -28.58 25.50
C GLN A 215 -6.69 -27.87 25.46
#